data_AF-A0A0T6LNF4-F1
#
_entry.id   AF-A0A0T6LNF4-F1
#
_cell.length_a   1.000
_cell.length_b   1.000
_cell.length_c   1.000
_cell.angle_alpha   90.00
_cell.angle_beta   90.00
_cell.angle_gamma   90.00
#
_symmetry.space_group_name_H-M   'P 1'
#
loop_
_entity.id
_entity.type
_entity.pdbx_description
1 polymer ?
#
loop_
_entity_poly.entity_id
_entity_poly.type
_entity_poly.pdbx_seq_one_letter_code
_entity_poly.pdbx_strand_id
1 'polypeptide(L)' 'MAGVRGFRGRLAALRGGGPGGGDAGMTTAEYAVGTVAACAFAAVLYRVVTSGTVTSALSAMVERALHATF' A
#
# COMPACT_ATOMS: atom_id res chain seq x y z
N MET A 1 1.15 57.56 -4.87
CA MET A 1 0.78 56.40 -4.04
C MET A 1 0.41 55.20 -4.92
N ALA A 2 1.37 54.38 -5.38
CA ALA A 2 1.10 53.29 -6.34
C ALA A 2 1.97 52.02 -6.17
N GLY A 3 2.48 51.73 -4.96
CA GLY A 3 3.46 50.64 -4.74
C GLY A 3 2.93 49.33 -4.12
N VAL A 4 1.71 49.31 -3.55
CA VAL A 4 1.29 48.20 -2.66
C VAL A 4 0.57 47.05 -3.39
N ARG A 5 0.13 47.24 -4.64
CA ARG A 5 -0.67 46.24 -5.39
C ARG A 5 0.15 45.08 -5.99
N GLY A 6 1.48 45.22 -6.11
CA GLY A 6 2.35 44.19 -6.70
C GLY A 6 2.77 43.07 -5.75
N PHE A 7 2.87 43.35 -4.44
CA PHE A 7 3.44 42.39 -3.48
C PHE A 7 2.44 41.28 -3.09
N ARG A 8 1.15 41.59 -3.05
CA ARG A 8 0.08 40.63 -2.69
C ARG A 8 -0.11 39.55 -3.77
N GLY A 9 0.09 39.87 -5.04
CA GLY A 9 0.02 38.90 -6.14
C GLY A 9 1.18 37.89 -6.13
N ARG A 10 2.37 38.34 -5.73
CA ARG A 10 3.58 37.48 -5.67
C ARG A 10 3.54 36.52 -4.49
N LEU A 11 2.99 36.93 -3.35
CA LEU A 11 2.77 36.05 -2.20
C LEU A 11 1.61 35.05 -2.43
N ALA A 12 0.59 35.40 -3.21
CA ALA A 12 -0.46 34.46 -3.61
C ALA A 12 0.07 33.38 -4.58
N ALA A 13 0.97 33.74 -5.50
CA ALA A 13 1.64 32.79 -6.40
C ALA A 13 2.62 31.85 -5.69
N LEU A 14 3.15 32.24 -4.53
CA LEU A 14 4.02 31.41 -3.70
C LEU A 14 3.24 30.60 -2.64
N ARG A 15 1.97 30.94 -2.38
CA ARG A 15 1.06 30.19 -1.50
C ARG A 15 0.13 29.23 -2.23
N GLY A 16 -0.01 29.37 -3.55
CA GLY A 16 -0.73 28.43 -4.40
C GLY A 16 0.23 27.35 -4.89
N GLY A 17 0.09 26.14 -4.36
CA GLY A 17 0.56 24.95 -5.06
C GLY A 17 0.12 25.04 -6.53
N GLY A 18 1.07 24.89 -7.46
CA GLY A 18 0.81 25.07 -8.88
C GLY A 18 -0.35 24.17 -9.37
N PRO A 19 -1.15 24.62 -10.36
CA PRO A 19 -2.41 24.00 -10.74
C PRO A 19 -2.29 22.66 -11.51
N GLY A 20 -1.39 21.75 -11.11
CA GLY A 20 -1.27 20.45 -11.78
C GLY A 20 -0.54 19.33 -11.03
N GLY A 21 -0.07 19.54 -9.79
CA GLY A 21 0.76 18.53 -9.11
C GLY A 21 0.12 17.85 -7.89
N GLY A 22 -0.75 18.53 -7.17
CA GLY A 22 -1.28 18.04 -5.88
C GLY A 22 -2.23 16.85 -6.04
N ASP A 23 -3.22 16.97 -6.92
CA ASP A 23 -4.26 15.94 -7.11
C ASP A 23 -3.80 14.80 -8.04
N ALA A 24 -2.94 15.09 -9.01
CA ALA A 24 -2.34 14.06 -9.88
C ALA A 24 -1.35 13.15 -9.12
N GLY A 25 -0.62 13.71 -8.15
CA GLY A 25 0.28 12.97 -7.27
C GLY A 25 -0.45 12.20 -6.17
N MET A 26 -1.58 12.71 -5.66
CA MET A 26 -2.37 12.05 -4.63
C MET A 26 -2.91 10.69 -5.10
N THR A 27 -3.45 10.63 -6.32
CA THR A 27 -4.02 9.39 -6.87
C THR A 27 -2.95 8.34 -7.17
N THR A 28 -1.79 8.74 -7.73
CA THR A 28 -0.69 7.80 -8.03
C THR A 28 -0.04 7.23 -6.77
N ALA A 29 0.15 8.06 -5.73
CA ALA A 29 0.71 7.63 -4.46
C ALA A 29 -0.21 6.64 -3.72
N GLU A 30 -1.53 6.84 -3.78
CA GLU A 30 -2.51 5.93 -3.19
C GLU A 30 -2.42 4.52 -3.78
N TYR A 31 -2.37 4.40 -5.11
CA TYR A 31 -2.22 3.08 -5.76
C TYR A 31 -0.88 2.41 -5.43
N ALA A 32 0.20 3.18 -5.36
CA ALA A 32 1.52 2.66 -5.00
C ALA A 32 1.52 2.13 -3.55
N VAL A 33 1.00 2.91 -2.60
CA VAL A 33 0.89 2.50 -1.20
C VAL A 33 -0.07 1.31 -1.05
N GLY A 34 -1.17 1.26 -1.80
CA GLY A 34 -2.09 0.12 -1.83
C GLY A 34 -1.40 -1.17 -2.26
N THR A 35 -0.53 -1.11 -3.28
CA THR A 35 0.25 -2.26 -3.73
C THR A 35 1.26 -2.70 -2.69
N VAL A 36 2.00 -1.76 -2.08
CA VAL A 36 2.96 -2.05 -1.01
C VAL A 36 2.27 -2.69 0.20
N ALA A 37 1.10 -2.18 0.60
CA ALA A 37 0.30 -2.74 1.68
C ALA A 37 -0.16 -4.18 1.35
N ALA A 38 -0.61 -4.43 0.13
CA ALA A 38 -0.98 -5.77 -0.33
C ALA A 38 0.22 -6.73 -0.33
N CYS A 39 1.39 -6.29 -0.80
CA CYS A 39 2.61 -7.08 -0.77
C CYS A 39 3.07 -7.40 0.67
N ALA A 40 2.98 -6.44 1.59
CA ALA A 40 3.30 -6.66 2.99
C ALA A 40 2.36 -7.70 3.62
N PHE A 41 1.06 -7.61 3.35
CA PHE A 41 0.09 -8.61 3.80
C PHE A 41 0.36 -9.99 3.19
N ALA A 42 0.68 -10.06 1.90
CA ALA A 42 1.07 -11.30 1.22
C ALA A 42 2.32 -11.94 1.86
N ALA A 43 3.31 -11.14 2.26
CA ALA A 43 4.49 -11.63 2.96
C ALA A 43 4.14 -12.23 4.33
N VAL A 44 3.22 -11.61 5.07
CA VAL A 44 2.71 -12.17 6.34
C VAL A 44 1.98 -13.49 6.09
N LEU A 45 1.08 -13.55 5.10
CA LEU A 45 0.38 -14.78 4.74
C LEU A 45 1.34 -15.89 4.32
N TYR A 46 2.38 -15.57 3.54
CA TYR A 46 3.42 -16.51 3.17
C TYR A 46 4.07 -17.13 4.40
N ARG A 47 4.42 -16.32 5.41
CA ARG A 47 4.98 -16.82 6.67
C ARG A 47 4.00 -17.69 7.44
N VAL A 48 2.71 -17.39 7.40
CA VAL A 48 1.67 -18.22 8.03
C VAL A 48 1.58 -19.57 7.34
N VAL A 49 1.43 -19.61 6.01
CA VAL A 49 1.23 -20.87 5.28
C VAL A 49 2.49 -21.74 5.25
N THR A 50 3.68 -21.12 5.27
CA THR A 50 4.97 -21.82 5.36
C THR A 50 5.39 -22.10 6.82
N SER A 51 4.56 -21.76 7.81
CA SER A 51 4.87 -22.07 9.20
C SER A 51 4.85 -23.58 9.45
N GLY A 52 5.62 -24.01 10.46
CA GLY A 52 5.64 -25.41 10.90
C GLY A 52 4.24 -25.89 11.29
N THR A 53 3.47 -25.08 12.02
CA THR A 53 2.10 -25.41 12.44
C THR A 53 1.19 -25.73 11.25
N VAL A 54 1.17 -24.88 10.22
CA VAL A 54 0.32 -25.10 9.04
C VAL A 54 0.81 -26.30 8.22
N THR A 55 2.12 -26.43 8.03
CA THR A 55 2.71 -27.56 7.30
C THR A 55 2.42 -28.88 7.99
N SER A 56 2.61 -28.98 9.31
CA SER A 56 2.32 -30.19 10.08
C SER A 56 0.83 -30.54 10.07
N ALA A 57 -0.07 -29.56 10.16
CA ALA A 57 -1.50 -29.79 10.06
C ALA A 57 -1.90 -30.35 8.68
N LEU A 58 -1.33 -29.82 7.60
CA LEU A 58 -1.51 -30.33 6.24
C LEU A 58 -0.95 -31.74 6.10
N SER A 59 0.26 -32.02 6.60
CA SER A 59 0.86 -33.35 6.61
C SER A 59 -0.02 -34.37 7.33
N ALA A 60 -0.51 -34.05 8.54
CA ALA A 60 -1.40 -34.92 9.28
C ALA A 60 -2.76 -35.14 8.59
N MET A 61 -3.24 -34.16 7.83
CA MET A 61 -4.44 -34.33 7.00
C MET A 61 -4.19 -35.32 5.85
N VAL A 62 -3.05 -35.20 5.17
CA VAL A 62 -2.66 -36.10 4.08
C VAL A 62 -2.43 -37.52 4.61
N GLU A 63 -1.72 -37.70 5.72
CA GLU A 63 -1.49 -39.00 6.35
C GLU A 63 -2.81 -39.70 6.70
N ARG A 64 -3.76 -38.97 7.33
CA ARG A 64 -5.09 -39.51 7.61
C ARG A 64 -5.83 -39.93 6.35
N ALA A 65 -5.76 -39.15 5.28
CA ALA A 65 -6.41 -39.48 4.01
C ALA A 65 -5.81 -40.75 3.37
N LEU A 66 -4.49 -40.93 3.46
CA LEU A 66 -3.80 -42.13 2.99
C LEU A 66 -4.16 -43.36 3.82
N HIS A 67 -4.21 -43.24 5.15
CA HIS A 67 -4.57 -44.35 6.03
C HIS A 67 -6.07 -44.69 6.02
N ALA A 68 -6.95 -43.75 5.71
CA ALA A 68 -8.40 -44.03 5.63
C ALA A 68 -8.80 -44.84 4.39
N THR A 69 -7.93 -44.93 3.38
CA THR A 69 -8.23 -45.55 2.09
C THR A 69 -7.78 -47.02 2.00
N PHE A 70 -7.06 -47.55 2.99
CA PHE A 70 -6.54 -48.92 3.00
C PHE A 70 -6.86 -49.66 4.30
#